data_AF-A0AAU4ILW1-F1
#
_entry.id   AF-A0AAU4ILW1-F1
#
_cell.length_a   1.000
_cell.length_b   1.000
_cell.length_c   1.000
_cell.angle_alpha   90.00
_cell.angle_beta   90.00
_cell.angle_gamma   90.00
#
_symmetry.space_group_name_H-M   'P 1'
#
loop_
_entity.id
_entity.type
_entity.pdbx_description
1 polymer ?
#
loop_
_entity_poly.entity_id
_entity_poly.type
_entity_poly.pdbx_seq_one_letter_code
_entity_poly.pdbx_strand_id
1 'polypeptide(L)'
;MAGIEYNRPERDGRTRDQVTSPPSPSPAAEADRGAGSLPGCPSCGRDDEVRAVQAVFLDGHRHVREESGAGVQRRAVTRETVSRLARALAPTAPAPRIQGRSCLGVLLVMVSLGTFWVGALAGHWFGGSMGENRPGYPYEGWDGAETSDPEAGLFFLGVISAIALLAAVVLFVRASRDGRAYRGRMEAGLAAAERLWIRSWYCGRCARVHFEGESAALTLQEFRVRVWTAGGYGDLAETHPAVELIIARQPDGSY
;
A
#
# COMPACT_ATOMS: atom_id res chain seq x y z
N MET A 1 -22.35 36.69 -38.88
CA MET A 1 -22.82 35.41 -38.33
C MET A 1 -22.16 34.30 -39.13
N ALA A 2 -21.03 33.80 -38.66
CA ALA A 2 -20.28 32.72 -39.32
C ALA A 2 -20.57 31.41 -38.58
N GLY A 3 -21.18 30.45 -39.28
CA GLY A 3 -21.47 29.12 -38.76
C GLY A 3 -20.21 28.26 -38.80
N ILE A 4 -19.85 27.69 -37.66
CA ILE A 4 -18.75 26.72 -37.55
C ILE A 4 -19.36 25.35 -37.85
N GLU A 5 -19.12 24.87 -39.06
CA GLU A 5 -19.47 23.53 -39.53
C GLU A 5 -18.48 22.52 -38.93
N TYR A 6 -18.95 21.73 -37.96
CA TYR A 6 -18.14 20.69 -37.33
C TYR A 6 -18.10 19.46 -38.23
N ASN A 7 -16.93 19.24 -38.83
CA ASN A 7 -16.60 18.04 -39.59
C ASN A 7 -16.66 16.80 -38.67
N ARG A 8 -17.59 15.89 -38.97
CA ARG A 8 -17.82 14.65 -38.22
C ARG A 8 -16.91 13.57 -38.78
N PRO A 9 -15.89 13.07 -38.06
CA PRO A 9 -15.06 11.99 -38.57
C PRO A 9 -15.90 10.71 -38.69
N GLU A 10 -15.98 10.18 -39.90
CA GLU A 10 -16.52 8.86 -40.19
C GLU A 10 -15.80 7.81 -39.35
N ARG A 11 -16.61 7.11 -38.55
CA ARG A 11 -16.17 6.08 -37.63
C ARG A 11 -16.01 4.80 -38.44
N ASP A 12 -14.77 4.48 -38.81
CA ASP A 12 -14.41 3.20 -39.43
C ASP A 12 -14.93 2.04 -38.59
N GLY A 13 -15.93 1.32 -39.12
CA GLY A 13 -16.56 0.15 -38.53
C GLY A 13 -15.70 -1.11 -38.58
N ARG A 14 -14.39 -0.99 -38.33
CA ARG A 14 -13.41 -2.07 -38.44
C ARG A 14 -12.78 -2.38 -37.10
N THR A 15 -13.58 -2.87 -36.15
CA THR A 15 -13.09 -3.59 -34.96
C THR A 15 -14.14 -4.62 -34.54
N ARG A 16 -14.50 -5.47 -35.50
CA ARG A 16 -14.90 -6.85 -35.22
C ARG A 16 -13.61 -7.67 -35.19
N ASP A 17 -13.55 -8.61 -34.26
CA ASP A 17 -12.55 -9.69 -34.16
C ASP A 17 -11.27 -9.35 -33.36
N GLN A 18 -11.42 -8.76 -32.16
CA GLN A 18 -10.41 -9.00 -31.13
C GLN A 18 -10.73 -10.35 -30.47
N VAL A 19 -10.19 -11.37 -31.12
CA VAL A 19 -10.04 -12.76 -30.66
C VAL A 19 -9.84 -12.77 -29.14
N THR A 20 -10.81 -13.34 -28.42
CA THR A 20 -10.61 -13.95 -27.11
C THR A 20 -9.55 -15.02 -27.31
N SER A 21 -8.28 -14.60 -27.28
CA SER A 21 -7.18 -15.53 -27.26
C SER A 21 -7.37 -16.36 -26.01
N PRO A 22 -7.43 -17.70 -26.09
CA PRO A 22 -7.35 -18.52 -24.90
C PRO A 22 -6.11 -18.06 -24.11
N PRO A 23 -6.18 -18.03 -22.76
CA PRO A 23 -5.03 -17.62 -21.96
C PRO A 23 -3.82 -18.37 -22.48
N SER A 24 -2.79 -17.64 -22.94
CA SER A 24 -1.53 -18.26 -23.31
C SER A 24 -1.15 -19.19 -22.17
N PRO A 25 -0.83 -20.47 -22.46
CA PRO A 25 -0.39 -21.39 -21.42
C PRO A 25 0.74 -20.69 -20.68
N SER A 26 0.52 -20.48 -19.38
CA SER A 26 1.47 -19.79 -18.54
C SER A 26 2.83 -20.46 -18.73
N PRO A 27 3.94 -19.72 -18.91
CA PRO A 27 5.28 -20.31 -18.99
C PRO A 27 5.65 -21.14 -17.74
N ALA A 28 4.84 -21.07 -16.68
CA ALA A 28 4.89 -21.97 -15.54
C ALA A 28 4.56 -23.45 -15.86
N ALA A 29 3.83 -23.74 -16.94
CA ALA A 29 3.42 -25.11 -17.28
C ALA A 29 4.54 -25.95 -17.92
N GLU A 30 5.61 -25.32 -18.43
CA GLU A 30 6.67 -26.01 -19.16
C GLU A 30 7.96 -26.21 -18.34
N ALA A 31 8.03 -25.60 -17.15
CA ALA A 31 9.09 -25.86 -16.16
C ALA A 31 8.88 -27.18 -15.38
N ASP A 32 7.77 -27.89 -15.61
CA ASP A 32 7.30 -29.00 -14.78
C ASP A 32 7.80 -30.39 -15.21
N ARG A 33 8.61 -30.50 -16.27
CA ARG A 33 9.06 -31.82 -16.79
C ARG A 33 10.35 -32.36 -16.17
N GLY A 34 10.93 -31.68 -15.17
CA GLY A 34 12.16 -32.10 -14.51
C GLY A 34 12.14 -32.08 -12.99
N ALA A 35 11.04 -31.64 -12.37
CA ALA A 35 10.89 -31.66 -10.92
C ALA A 35 10.51 -33.07 -10.47
N GLY A 36 11.25 -33.65 -9.52
CA GLY A 36 10.91 -34.94 -8.93
C GLY A 36 9.44 -34.94 -8.49
N SER A 37 8.75 -36.06 -8.71
CA SER A 37 7.36 -36.24 -8.29
C SER A 37 7.17 -35.72 -6.87
N LEU A 38 6.31 -34.72 -6.69
CA LEU A 38 6.02 -34.18 -5.37
C LEU A 38 5.59 -35.33 -4.45
N PRO A 39 6.12 -35.40 -3.22
CA PRO A 39 5.71 -36.44 -2.28
C PRO A 39 4.21 -36.33 -2.02
N GLY A 40 3.53 -37.48 -1.98
CA GLY A 40 2.11 -37.54 -1.62
C GLY A 40 1.86 -36.89 -0.26
N CYS A 41 0.68 -36.28 -0.09
CA CYS A 41 0.32 -35.61 1.15
C CYS A 41 0.38 -36.57 2.35
N PRO A 42 1.15 -36.28 3.41
CA PRO A 42 1.24 -37.16 4.59
C PRO A 42 -0.10 -37.36 5.32
N SER A 43 -1.04 -36.42 5.18
CA SER A 43 -2.33 -36.47 5.86
C SER A 43 -3.40 -37.27 5.12
N CYS A 44 -3.45 -37.20 3.78
CA CYS A 44 -4.50 -37.87 2.99
C CYS A 44 -3.97 -38.92 1.99
N GLY A 45 -2.65 -39.03 1.83
CA GLY A 45 -1.98 -39.97 0.93
C GLY A 45 -2.13 -39.67 -0.56
N ARG A 46 -2.72 -38.52 -0.94
CA ARG A 46 -2.94 -38.12 -2.34
C ARG A 46 -1.94 -37.04 -2.78
N ASP A 47 -1.60 -37.03 -4.05
CA ASP A 47 -0.68 -36.11 -4.72
C ASP A 47 -1.38 -35.13 -5.69
N ASP A 48 -2.65 -35.38 -6.02
CA ASP A 48 -3.44 -34.65 -7.03
C ASP A 48 -3.61 -33.14 -6.74
N GLU A 49 -3.68 -32.75 -5.48
CA GLU A 49 -3.80 -31.35 -5.04
C GLU A 49 -2.60 -30.86 -4.22
N VAL A 50 -1.44 -31.51 -4.36
CA VAL A 50 -0.21 -31.07 -3.71
C VAL A 50 0.53 -30.11 -4.62
N ARG A 51 0.80 -28.90 -4.14
CA ARG A 51 1.55 -27.88 -4.87
C ARG A 51 2.59 -27.24 -3.98
N ALA A 52 3.73 -26.86 -4.53
CA ALA A 52 4.70 -26.03 -3.82
C ALA A 52 4.02 -24.75 -3.32
N VAL A 53 4.30 -24.31 -2.09
CA VAL A 53 3.67 -23.13 -1.50
C VAL A 53 3.90 -21.90 -2.38
N GLN A 54 5.08 -21.79 -3.00
CA GLN A 54 5.42 -20.72 -3.92
C GLN A 54 4.48 -20.67 -5.13
N ALA A 55 4.17 -21.83 -5.71
CA ALA A 55 3.26 -21.92 -6.84
C ALA A 55 1.85 -21.45 -6.45
N VAL A 56 1.36 -21.86 -5.27
CA VAL A 56 0.05 -21.41 -4.74
C VAL A 56 0.04 -19.92 -4.44
N PHE A 57 1.14 -19.39 -3.90
CA PHE A 57 1.31 -17.98 -3.64
C PHE A 57 1.25 -17.17 -4.93
N LEU A 58 2.04 -17.54 -5.94
CA LEU A 58 2.07 -16.86 -7.25
C LEU A 58 0.73 -16.97 -7.98
N ASP A 59 0.09 -18.15 -7.99
CA ASP A 59 -1.23 -18.36 -8.58
C ASP A 59 -2.32 -17.48 -7.94
N GLY A 60 -2.19 -17.22 -6.64
CA GLY A 60 -3.09 -16.32 -5.93
C GLY A 60 -2.86 -14.82 -6.17
N HIS A 61 -1.82 -14.42 -6.91
CA HIS A 61 -1.64 -13.05 -7.38
C HIS A 61 -2.33 -12.89 -8.73
N ARG A 62 -3.53 -12.29 -8.72
CA ARG A 62 -4.27 -12.01 -9.95
C ARG A 62 -4.32 -10.51 -10.19
N HIS A 63 -3.83 -10.07 -11.36
CA HIS A 63 -4.06 -8.74 -11.87
C HIS A 63 -5.43 -8.68 -12.54
N VAL A 64 -6.35 -7.91 -11.97
CA VAL A 64 -7.66 -7.67 -12.55
C VAL A 64 -7.63 -6.31 -13.22
N ARG A 65 -7.83 -6.27 -14.53
CA ARG A 65 -8.01 -5.03 -15.27
C ARG A 65 -9.48 -4.63 -15.16
N GLU A 66 -9.79 -3.65 -14.32
CA GLU A 66 -11.13 -3.08 -14.22
C GLU A 66 -11.20 -1.88 -15.17
N GLU A 67 -12.13 -1.90 -16.12
CA GLU A 67 -12.48 -0.69 -16.86
C GLU A 67 -13.43 0.15 -16.00
N SER A 68 -12.92 1.25 -15.46
CA SER A 68 -13.72 2.19 -14.69
C SER A 68 -14.04 3.43 -15.55
N GLY A 69 -15.32 3.75 -15.67
CA GLY A 69 -15.81 4.94 -16.39
C GLY A 69 -16.90 4.61 -17.42
N ALA A 70 -17.80 5.57 -17.66
CA ALA A 70 -18.86 5.48 -18.67
C ALA A 70 -18.53 6.39 -19.87
N GLY A 71 -18.84 5.94 -21.09
CA GLY A 71 -18.65 6.74 -22.30
C GLY A 71 -17.19 6.92 -22.73
N VAL A 72 -16.82 8.15 -23.09
CA VAL A 72 -15.50 8.49 -23.68
C VAL A 72 -14.37 8.45 -22.65
N GLN A 73 -14.66 8.49 -21.34
CA GLN A 73 -13.67 8.41 -20.27
C GLN A 73 -13.51 6.99 -19.69
N ARG A 74 -13.46 5.95 -20.52
CA ARG A 74 -13.08 4.62 -20.03
C ARG A 74 -11.61 4.62 -19.66
N ARG A 75 -11.32 4.50 -18.37
CA ARG A 75 -9.96 4.30 -17.86
C ARG A 75 -9.82 2.85 -17.40
N ALA A 76 -8.94 2.12 -18.06
CA ALA A 76 -8.51 0.83 -17.55
C ALA A 76 -7.63 1.05 -16.31
N VAL A 77 -8.09 0.61 -15.15
CA VAL A 77 -7.34 0.58 -13.90
C VAL A 77 -7.01 -0.87 -13.60
N THR A 78 -5.73 -1.21 -13.66
CA THR A 78 -5.27 -2.55 -13.24
C THR A 78 -5.16 -2.55 -11.72
N ARG A 79 -5.96 -3.40 -11.06
CA ARG A 79 -5.90 -3.63 -9.62
C ARG A 79 -5.32 -5.01 -9.37
N GLU A 80 -4.26 -5.07 -8.58
CA GLU A 80 -3.74 -6.34 -8.08
C GLU A 80 -4.62 -6.84 -6.94
N THR A 81 -5.11 -8.06 -7.09
CA THR A 81 -5.89 -8.76 -6.06
C THR A 81 -5.12 -9.99 -5.63
N VAL A 82 -4.70 -9.98 -4.36
CA VAL A 82 -4.03 -11.12 -3.74
C VAL A 82 -5.06 -11.93 -2.98
N SER A 83 -5.20 -13.21 -3.34
CA SER A 83 -6.12 -14.14 -2.69
C SER A 83 -5.81 -14.25 -1.19
N ARG A 84 -6.83 -14.58 -0.37
CA ARG A 84 -6.63 -14.76 1.08
C ARG A 84 -5.61 -15.86 1.37
N LEU A 85 -5.62 -16.93 0.57
CA LEU A 85 -4.68 -18.04 0.66
C LEU A 85 -3.25 -17.60 0.31
N ALA A 86 -3.04 -16.87 -0.79
CA ALA A 86 -1.72 -16.35 -1.11
C ALA A 86 -1.21 -15.40 -0.02
N ARG A 87 -2.08 -14.56 0.54
CA ARG A 87 -1.70 -13.71 1.68
C ARG A 87 -1.34 -14.55 2.91
N ALA A 88 -2.07 -15.63 3.19
CA ALA A 88 -1.77 -16.58 4.27
C ALA A 88 -0.36 -17.17 4.13
N LEU A 89 0.00 -17.51 2.90
CA LEU A 89 1.26 -18.15 2.52
C LEU A 89 2.42 -17.16 2.23
N ALA A 90 2.24 -15.86 2.47
CA ALA A 90 3.27 -14.87 2.15
C ALA A 90 4.52 -15.01 3.04
N PRO A 91 5.74 -14.99 2.45
CA PRO A 91 6.98 -15.05 3.23
C PRO A 91 7.25 -13.76 4.02
N THR A 92 6.67 -12.64 3.56
CA THR A 92 6.85 -11.31 4.14
C THR A 92 5.57 -10.81 4.81
N ALA A 93 5.76 -10.07 5.90
CA ALA A 93 4.68 -9.30 6.50
C ALA A 93 4.28 -8.14 5.58
N PRO A 94 2.99 -7.77 5.53
CA PRO A 94 2.57 -6.59 4.78
C PRO A 94 3.24 -5.34 5.36
N ALA A 95 3.69 -4.45 4.47
CA ALA A 95 4.27 -3.18 4.90
C ALA A 95 3.29 -2.43 5.83
N PRO A 96 3.77 -1.78 6.89
CA PRO A 96 2.91 -1.00 7.77
C PRO A 96 2.17 0.05 6.96
N ARG A 97 0.84 0.09 7.08
CA ARG A 97 0.01 1.09 6.37
C ARG A 97 0.26 2.47 7.00
N ILE A 98 1.12 3.27 6.37
CA ILE A 98 1.44 4.65 6.82
C ILE A 98 0.33 5.65 6.44
N GLN A 99 -0.77 5.17 5.86
CA GLN A 99 -1.75 5.97 5.11
C GLN A 99 -2.42 7.10 5.92
N GLY A 100 -2.52 6.97 7.26
CA GLY A 100 -3.04 8.04 8.12
C GLY A 100 -2.00 9.07 8.56
N ARG A 101 -0.73 8.67 8.73
CA ARG A 101 0.32 9.55 9.26
C ARG A 101 0.92 10.46 8.19
N SER A 102 0.91 10.05 6.92
CA SER A 102 1.44 10.89 5.84
C SER A 102 0.56 12.12 5.58
N CYS A 103 -0.77 11.99 5.61
CA CYS A 103 -1.67 13.13 5.38
C CYS A 103 -1.52 14.20 6.46
N LEU A 104 -1.36 13.78 7.73
CA LEU A 104 -1.18 14.70 8.84
C LEU A 104 0.18 15.43 8.76
N GLY A 105 1.24 14.72 8.36
CA GLY A 105 2.53 15.34 8.06
C GLY A 105 2.47 16.35 6.91
N VAL A 106 1.78 16.02 5.82
CA VAL A 106 1.59 16.93 4.68
C VAL A 106 0.78 18.16 5.09
N LEU A 107 -0.29 18.00 5.86
CA LEU A 107 -1.09 19.11 6.39
C LEU A 107 -0.24 20.04 7.27
N LEU A 108 0.57 19.49 8.17
CA LEU A 108 1.47 20.30 9.01
C LEU A 108 2.51 21.08 8.19
N VAL A 109 3.08 20.46 7.15
CA VAL A 109 4.01 21.12 6.24
C VAL A 109 3.32 22.23 5.46
N MET A 110 2.11 21.98 4.93
CA MET A 110 1.31 22.99 4.23
C MET A 110 0.93 24.16 5.13
N VAL A 111 0.51 23.90 6.37
CA VAL A 111 0.21 24.95 7.36
C VAL A 111 1.47 25.77 7.62
N SER A 112 2.61 25.13 7.86
CA SER A 112 3.89 25.81 8.10
C SER A 112 4.32 26.70 6.93
N LEU A 113 4.21 26.19 5.69
CA LEU A 113 4.48 26.95 4.47
C LEU A 113 3.51 28.12 4.30
N GLY A 114 2.21 27.89 4.53
CA GLY A 114 1.19 28.93 4.44
C GLY A 114 1.43 30.06 5.42
N THR A 115 1.78 29.75 6.68
CA THR A 115 2.07 30.79 7.67
C THR A 115 3.34 31.55 7.33
N PHE A 116 4.37 30.87 6.83
CA PHE A 116 5.60 31.52 6.38
C PHE A 116 5.36 32.45 5.18
N TRP A 117 4.61 31.99 4.17
CA TRP A 117 4.29 32.78 2.97
C TRP A 117 3.47 34.02 3.29
N VAL A 118 2.44 33.91 4.15
CA VAL A 118 1.63 35.05 4.58
C VAL A 118 2.49 36.05 5.36
N GLY A 119 3.36 35.58 6.26
CA GLY A 119 4.30 36.44 6.98
C GLY A 119 5.28 37.17 6.06
N ALA A 120 5.82 36.48 5.06
CA ALA A 120 6.73 37.06 4.08
C ALA A 120 6.04 38.11 3.17
N LEU A 121 4.84 37.81 2.66
CA LEU A 121 4.08 38.70 1.78
C LEU A 121 3.59 39.96 2.51
N ALA A 122 3.28 39.86 3.80
CA ALA A 122 2.87 41.00 4.60
C ALA A 122 4.03 42.00 4.86
N GLY A 123 5.26 41.69 4.42
CA GLY A 123 6.42 42.58 4.51
C GLY A 123 7.03 42.67 5.91
N HIS A 124 6.47 41.96 6.89
CA HIS A 124 6.85 42.05 8.30
C HIS A 124 8.16 41.33 8.65
N TRP A 125 8.59 40.34 7.86
CA TRP A 125 9.76 39.50 8.17
C TRP A 125 11.08 40.04 7.61
N PHE A 126 11.03 40.85 6.55
CA PHE A 126 12.21 41.48 5.93
C PHE A 126 12.16 43.01 5.97
N GLY A 127 11.09 43.58 6.55
CA GLY A 127 10.94 45.01 6.78
C GLY A 127 11.81 45.51 7.93
N GLY A 128 13.13 45.35 7.81
CA GLY A 128 14.04 46.17 8.60
C GLY A 128 13.88 47.62 8.17
N SER A 129 13.23 48.42 9.01
CA SER A 129 13.58 49.82 9.31
C SER A 129 14.26 50.68 8.23
N MET A 130 13.83 50.61 6.97
CA MET A 130 14.21 51.60 5.96
C MET A 130 13.20 52.74 6.02
N GLY A 131 13.48 53.70 6.92
CA GLY A 131 13.13 55.10 6.77
C GLY A 131 11.67 55.42 6.49
N GLU A 132 10.92 55.67 7.56
CA GLU A 132 10.46 57.03 7.86
C GLU A 132 10.47 58.01 6.67
N ASN A 133 9.30 58.14 6.02
CA ASN A 133 8.71 59.38 5.50
C ASN A 133 7.55 59.04 4.57
N ARG A 134 6.39 58.65 5.13
CA ARG A 134 5.13 58.70 4.38
C ARG A 134 4.47 60.06 4.64
N PRO A 135 4.38 60.96 3.65
CA PRO A 135 3.77 62.28 3.85
C PRO A 135 2.30 62.12 4.24
N GLY A 136 1.92 62.83 5.31
CA GLY A 136 0.62 62.74 5.96
C GLY A 136 -0.53 63.08 5.02
N TYR A 137 -1.43 62.12 4.82
CA TYR A 137 -2.79 62.39 4.38
C TYR A 137 -3.67 62.42 5.63
N PRO A 138 -4.39 63.52 5.90
CA PRO A 138 -5.31 63.60 7.03
C PRO A 138 -6.59 62.83 6.65
N TYR A 139 -6.69 61.58 7.10
CA TYR A 139 -7.98 60.89 7.15
C TYR A 139 -8.51 61.01 8.58
N GLU A 140 -9.27 62.06 8.84
CA GLU A 140 -10.11 62.18 10.03
C GLU A 140 -11.29 61.20 9.89
N GLY A 141 -11.51 60.36 10.91
CA GLY A 141 -12.78 59.70 11.13
C GLY A 141 -12.77 58.18 11.02
N TRP A 142 -12.26 57.49 12.04
CA TRP A 142 -13.01 56.43 12.73
C TRP A 142 -12.35 56.09 14.08
N ASP A 143 -12.70 56.86 15.11
CA ASP A 143 -12.30 56.57 16.49
C ASP A 143 -13.19 55.44 17.04
N GLY A 144 -12.62 54.25 17.24
CA GLY A 144 -13.34 53.17 17.92
C GLY A 144 -12.82 51.74 17.74
N ALA A 145 -11.79 51.50 16.94
CA ALA A 145 -11.13 50.20 16.91
C ALA A 145 -9.92 50.23 17.85
N GLU A 146 -10.03 49.58 19.02
CA GLU A 146 -8.89 49.25 19.86
C GLU A 146 -7.77 48.70 18.99
N THR A 147 -6.69 49.47 18.86
CA THR A 147 -5.50 49.10 18.09
C THR A 147 -4.80 47.99 18.85
N SER A 148 -5.27 46.76 18.65
CA SER A 148 -4.57 45.55 19.06
C SER A 148 -3.18 45.62 18.43
N ASP A 149 -2.17 45.67 19.28
CA ASP A 149 -0.77 45.82 18.91
C ASP A 149 -0.39 44.70 17.90
N PRO A 150 -0.21 45.02 16.61
CA PRO A 150 -0.05 44.02 15.57
C PRO A 150 1.24 43.20 15.74
N GLU A 151 2.22 43.73 16.48
CA GLU A 151 3.48 43.05 16.77
C GLU A 151 3.28 41.82 17.67
N ALA A 152 2.40 41.92 18.67
CA ALA A 152 2.09 40.81 19.58
C ALA A 152 1.42 39.63 18.85
N GLY A 153 0.54 39.93 17.88
CA GLY A 153 -0.14 38.90 17.07
C GLY A 153 0.81 38.12 16.17
N LEU A 154 1.79 38.80 15.56
CA LEU A 154 2.78 38.18 14.67
C LEU A 154 3.76 37.29 15.43
N PHE A 155 4.21 37.71 16.61
CA PHE A 155 5.08 36.89 17.47
C PHE A 155 4.39 35.57 17.86
N PHE A 156 3.14 35.65 18.33
CA PHE A 156 2.36 34.47 18.71
C PHE A 156 2.18 33.49 17.54
N LEU A 157 1.89 34.02 16.34
CA LEU A 157 1.75 33.21 15.14
C LEU A 157 3.08 32.53 14.76
N GLY A 158 4.20 33.25 14.83
CA GLY A 158 5.54 32.71 14.59
C GLY A 158 5.88 31.56 15.55
N VAL A 159 5.56 31.69 16.84
CA VAL A 159 5.76 30.64 17.84
C VAL A 159 4.92 29.40 17.51
N ILE A 160 3.64 29.55 17.14
CA ILE A 160 2.78 28.42 16.75
C ILE A 160 3.35 27.72 15.52
N SER A 161 3.78 28.46 14.50
CA SER A 161 4.40 27.87 13.30
C SER A 161 5.69 27.12 13.61
N ALA A 162 6.55 27.67 14.47
CA ALA A 162 7.78 27.00 14.89
C ALA A 162 7.49 25.69 15.63
N ILE A 163 6.52 25.68 16.54
CA ILE A 163 6.09 24.47 17.26
C ILE A 163 5.48 23.45 16.30
N ALA A 164 4.62 23.89 15.38
CA ALA A 164 4.00 23.02 14.37
C ALA A 164 5.06 22.38 13.46
N LEU A 165 6.04 23.15 13.00
CA LEU A 165 7.14 22.65 12.18
C LEU A 165 8.00 21.65 12.96
N LEU A 166 8.37 21.95 14.20
CA LEU A 166 9.13 21.05 15.07
C LEU A 166 8.37 19.72 15.25
N ALA A 167 7.06 19.77 15.54
CA ALA A 167 6.22 18.59 15.68
C ALA A 167 6.20 17.77 14.38
N ALA A 168 6.08 18.41 13.22
CA ALA A 168 6.11 17.77 11.91
C ALA A 168 7.45 17.04 11.67
N VAL A 169 8.57 17.70 11.97
CA VAL A 169 9.92 17.14 11.83
C VAL A 169 10.09 15.92 12.75
N VAL A 170 9.66 16.02 14.02
CA VAL A 170 9.74 14.90 14.98
C VAL A 170 8.93 13.71 14.49
N LEU A 171 7.69 13.93 14.03
CA LEU A 171 6.84 12.87 13.48
C LEU A 171 7.47 12.21 12.23
N PHE A 172 8.03 13.02 11.33
CA PHE A 172 8.68 12.53 10.12
C PHE A 172 9.94 11.71 10.44
N VAL A 173 10.80 12.20 11.34
CA VAL A 173 12.01 11.48 11.78
C VAL A 173 11.64 10.17 12.43
N ARG A 174 10.62 10.16 13.30
CA ARG A 174 10.15 8.93 13.96
C ARG A 174 9.60 7.92 12.94
N ALA A 175 8.72 8.35 12.04
CA ALA A 175 8.18 7.48 10.98
C ALA A 175 9.29 6.94 10.06
N SER A 176 10.29 7.77 9.75
CA SER A 176 11.44 7.37 8.93
C SER A 176 12.35 6.37 9.65
N ARG A 177 12.62 6.57 10.94
CA ARG A 177 13.41 5.64 11.77
C ARG A 177 12.70 4.31 11.93
N ASP A 178 11.41 4.33 12.29
CA ASP A 178 10.60 3.13 12.43
C ASP A 178 10.52 2.36 11.09
N GLY A 179 10.33 3.08 9.98
CA GLY A 179 10.31 2.50 8.65
C GLY A 179 11.66 1.95 8.17
N ARG A 180 12.79 2.56 8.55
CA ARG A 180 14.14 2.02 8.25
C ARG A 180 14.46 0.82 9.12
N ALA A 181 14.16 0.87 10.41
CA ALA A 181 14.37 -0.26 11.32
C ALA A 181 13.52 -1.47 10.91
N TYR A 182 12.26 -1.23 10.50
CA TYR A 182 11.41 -2.28 9.94
C TYR A 182 12.02 -2.89 8.66
N ARG A 183 12.42 -2.06 7.70
CA ARG A 183 13.04 -2.53 6.45
C ARG A 183 14.34 -3.30 6.69
N GLY A 184 15.22 -2.79 7.55
CA GLY A 184 16.47 -3.47 7.88
C GLY A 184 16.25 -4.84 8.53
N ARG A 185 15.26 -4.96 9.44
CA ARG A 185 14.88 -6.25 10.02
C ARG A 185 14.34 -7.21 8.96
N MET A 186 13.49 -6.72 8.07
CA MET A 186 12.92 -7.52 6.98
C MET A 186 13.99 -8.00 6.01
N GLU A 187 14.88 -7.13 5.54
CA GLU A 187 15.96 -7.48 4.59
C GLU A 187 16.93 -8.50 5.19
N ALA A 188 17.30 -8.35 6.47
CA ALA A 188 18.19 -9.31 7.15
C ALA A 188 17.54 -10.68 7.35
N GLY A 189 16.23 -10.70 7.61
CA GLY A 189 15.45 -11.91 7.90
C GLY A 189 14.90 -12.65 6.69
N LEU A 190 14.70 -11.94 5.57
CA LEU A 190 13.94 -12.44 4.43
C LEU A 190 14.54 -13.72 3.85
N ALA A 191 15.86 -13.76 3.67
CA ALA A 191 16.53 -14.93 3.12
C ALA A 191 16.33 -16.19 3.99
N ALA A 192 16.23 -16.04 5.31
CA ALA A 192 15.97 -17.17 6.22
C ALA A 192 14.52 -17.65 6.13
N ALA A 193 13.57 -16.71 6.09
CA ALA A 193 12.16 -17.01 5.87
C ALA A 193 11.93 -17.69 4.51
N GLU A 194 12.52 -17.16 3.43
CA GLU A 194 12.42 -17.70 2.07
C GLU A 194 12.96 -19.12 1.96
N ARG A 195 14.10 -19.44 2.57
CA ARG A 195 14.63 -20.82 2.58
C ARG A 195 13.67 -21.82 3.20
N LEU A 196 12.92 -21.42 4.22
CA LEU A 196 11.92 -22.28 4.84
C LEU A 196 10.66 -22.35 3.96
N TRP A 197 10.22 -21.21 3.43
CA TRP A 197 9.08 -21.07 2.53
C TRP A 197 9.23 -21.85 1.21
N ILE A 198 10.43 -21.92 0.65
CA ILE A 198 10.72 -22.65 -0.59
C ILE A 198 10.57 -24.16 -0.41
N ARG A 199 10.87 -24.68 0.79
CA ARG A 199 10.85 -26.11 1.14
C ARG A 199 9.47 -26.61 1.58
N SER A 200 8.43 -25.79 1.47
CA SER A 200 7.08 -26.17 1.87
C SER A 200 6.16 -26.43 0.69
N TRP A 201 5.21 -27.33 0.91
CA TRP A 201 4.11 -27.60 -0.02
C TRP A 201 2.77 -27.51 0.70
N TYR A 202 1.75 -27.16 -0.05
CA TYR A 202 0.37 -27.02 0.40
C TYR A 202 -0.50 -28.10 -0.26
N CYS A 203 -1.31 -28.77 0.55
CA CYS A 203 -2.31 -29.70 0.07
C CYS A 203 -3.69 -29.02 0.01
N GLY A 204 -4.26 -28.89 -1.19
CA GLY A 204 -5.59 -28.31 -1.40
C GLY A 204 -6.72 -29.06 -0.66
N ARG A 205 -6.67 -30.40 -0.64
CA ARG A 205 -7.69 -31.24 0.00
C ARG A 205 -7.76 -31.05 1.50
N CYS A 206 -6.59 -31.04 2.16
CA CYS A 206 -6.48 -30.93 3.61
C CYS A 206 -6.44 -29.49 4.11
N ALA A 207 -6.18 -28.52 3.21
CA ALA A 207 -5.89 -27.13 3.54
C ALA A 207 -4.74 -26.98 4.57
N ARG A 208 -3.72 -27.83 4.46
CA ARG A 208 -2.56 -27.89 5.36
C ARG A 208 -1.26 -27.68 4.60
N VAL A 209 -0.28 -27.12 5.30
CA VAL A 209 1.08 -26.93 4.81
C VAL A 209 2.00 -27.94 5.47
N HIS A 210 2.94 -28.46 4.70
CA HIS A 210 3.94 -29.42 5.15
C HIS A 210 5.33 -28.94 4.74
N PHE A 211 6.35 -29.45 5.43
CA PHE A 211 7.75 -29.18 5.13
C PHE A 211 8.46 -30.46 4.70
N GLU A 212 9.49 -30.30 3.86
CA GLU A 212 10.34 -31.40 3.44
C GLU A 212 10.97 -32.15 4.63
N GLY A 213 10.74 -33.46 4.68
CA GLY A 213 11.21 -34.32 5.77
C GLY A 213 10.37 -34.28 7.05
N GLU A 214 9.31 -33.48 7.12
CA GLU A 214 8.40 -33.42 8.28
C GLU A 214 7.03 -34.01 7.95
N SER A 215 6.53 -34.92 8.77
CA SER A 215 5.18 -35.49 8.63
C SER A 215 4.08 -34.62 9.25
N ALA A 216 4.45 -33.67 10.11
CA ALA A 216 3.52 -32.81 10.81
C ALA A 216 2.81 -31.84 9.84
N ALA A 217 1.48 -31.82 9.91
CA ALA A 217 0.63 -30.95 9.10
C ALA A 217 0.36 -29.64 9.84
N LEU A 218 0.79 -28.51 9.28
CA LEU A 218 0.60 -27.19 9.88
C LEU A 218 -0.64 -26.51 9.31
N THR A 219 -1.37 -25.82 10.17
CA THR A 219 -2.36 -24.82 9.75
C THR A 219 -1.65 -23.65 9.04
N LEU A 220 -2.42 -22.84 8.31
CA LEU A 220 -1.89 -21.64 7.66
C LEU A 220 -1.29 -20.63 8.66
N GLN A 221 -1.86 -20.52 9.87
CA GLN A 221 -1.35 -19.65 10.90
C GLN A 221 -0.05 -20.17 11.50
N GLU A 222 0.04 -21.47 11.81
CA GLU A 222 1.27 -22.08 12.33
C GLU A 222 2.40 -21.99 11.30
N PHE A 223 2.08 -22.23 10.02
CA PHE A 223 3.03 -22.04 8.92
C PHE A 223 3.58 -20.61 8.90
N ARG A 224 2.70 -19.60 8.95
CA ARG A 224 3.11 -18.19 8.96
C ARG A 224 3.98 -17.87 10.16
N VAL A 225 3.56 -18.24 11.37
CA VAL A 225 4.35 -18.03 12.60
C VAL A 225 5.74 -18.63 12.43
N ARG A 226 5.83 -19.86 11.91
CA ARG A 226 7.11 -20.54 11.75
C ARG A 226 8.02 -19.89 10.69
N VAL A 227 7.48 -19.53 9.52
CA VAL A 227 8.24 -18.83 8.45
C VAL A 227 8.70 -17.45 8.92
N TRP A 228 7.83 -16.69 9.57
CA TRP A 228 8.17 -15.33 10.03
C TRP A 228 9.10 -15.34 11.23
N THR A 229 9.00 -16.34 12.11
CA THR A 229 9.95 -16.55 13.21
C THR A 229 11.34 -16.88 12.66
N ALA A 230 11.44 -17.69 11.59
CA ALA A 230 12.71 -17.95 10.92
C ALA A 230 13.35 -16.66 10.34
N GLY A 231 12.52 -15.69 9.93
CA GLY A 231 12.98 -14.35 9.53
C GLY A 231 13.18 -13.36 10.68
N GLY A 232 12.91 -13.73 11.93
CA GLY A 232 13.06 -12.83 13.09
C GLY A 232 11.95 -11.79 13.25
N TYR A 233 10.79 -12.00 12.62
CA TYR A 233 9.60 -11.13 12.70
C TYR A 233 8.31 -11.92 12.98
N GLY A 234 8.43 -13.00 13.76
CA GLY A 234 7.32 -13.86 14.15
C GLY A 234 6.24 -13.16 14.99
N ASP A 235 6.61 -12.12 15.74
CA ASP A 235 5.70 -11.25 16.51
C ASP A 235 4.62 -10.62 15.62
N LEU A 236 4.94 -10.34 14.36
CA LEU A 236 3.98 -9.78 13.42
C LEU A 236 2.89 -10.78 13.03
N ALA A 237 3.12 -12.09 13.16
CA ALA A 237 2.15 -13.11 12.77
C ALA A 237 0.92 -13.12 13.67
N GLU A 238 1.05 -12.66 14.91
CA GLU A 238 -0.09 -12.46 15.83
C GLU A 238 -0.91 -11.23 15.44
N THR A 239 -0.23 -10.15 15.06
CA THR A 239 -0.88 -8.90 14.60
C THR A 239 -1.56 -9.09 13.24
N HIS A 240 -1.05 -10.02 12.43
CA HIS A 240 -1.59 -10.39 11.13
C HIS A 240 -2.00 -11.86 11.14
N PRO A 241 -3.18 -12.21 11.67
CA PRO A 241 -3.65 -13.59 11.65
C PRO A 241 -3.93 -14.05 10.22
N ALA A 242 -3.58 -15.30 9.91
CA ALA A 242 -3.98 -15.96 8.70
C ALA A 242 -5.47 -16.22 8.88
N VAL A 243 -6.29 -15.52 8.12
CA VAL A 243 -7.74 -15.80 8.11
C VAL A 243 -7.85 -17.24 7.67
N GLU A 244 -8.18 -18.11 8.61
CA GLU A 244 -8.47 -19.50 8.32
C GLU A 244 -9.63 -19.45 7.34
N LEU A 245 -9.36 -19.90 6.12
CA LEU A 245 -10.41 -20.20 5.18
C LEU A 245 -11.16 -21.35 5.83
N ILE A 246 -12.19 -21.01 6.63
CA ILE A 246 -13.29 -21.89 6.93
C ILE A 246 -13.94 -22.12 5.58
N ILE A 247 -13.33 -23.01 4.79
CA ILE A 247 -13.99 -23.68 3.70
C ILE A 247 -15.01 -24.53 4.44
N ALA A 248 -16.18 -23.95 4.69
CA ALA A 248 -17.38 -24.72 4.97
C ALA A 248 -17.61 -25.55 3.71
N ARG A 249 -16.86 -26.65 3.60
CA ARG A 249 -17.13 -27.72 2.66
C ARG A 249 -18.41 -28.30 3.23
N GLN A 250 -19.53 -27.79 2.74
CA GLN A 250 -20.83 -28.40 2.92
C GLN A 250 -20.61 -29.86 2.50
N PRO A 251 -20.68 -30.83 3.43
CA PRO A 251 -20.44 -32.22 3.06
C PRO A 251 -21.45 -32.53 1.99
N ASP A 252 -20.96 -32.80 0.78
CA ASP A 252 -21.81 -33.09 -0.37
C ASP A 252 -22.72 -34.24 0.05
N GLY A 253 -24.01 -33.90 0.16
CA GLY A 253 -25.06 -34.84 0.46
C GLY A 253 -25.01 -35.93 -0.60
N SER A 254 -24.76 -37.14 -0.13
CA SER A 254 -25.12 -38.38 -0.81
C SER A 254 -26.54 -38.27 -1.38
N TYR A 255 -26.65 -38.30 -2.71
CA TYR A 255 -27.85 -38.69 -3.46
C TYR A 255 -27.51 -39.89 -4.31
#